data_AF-A0A350NTI6-F1
#
_entry.id   AF-A0A350NTI6-F1
#
_cell.length_a   1.000
_cell.length_b   1.000
_cell.length_c   1.000
_cell.angle_alpha   90.00
_cell.angle_beta   90.00
_cell.angle_gamma   90.00
#
_symmetry.space_group_name_H-M   'P 1'
#
loop_
_entity.id
_entity.type
_entity.pdbx_description
1 polymer ?
#
loop_
_entity_poly.entity_id
_entity_poly.type
_entity_poly.pdbx_seq_one_letter_code
_entity_poly.pdbx_strand_id
1 'polypeptide(L)'
;MLCTAVKTKQALRSFVCFGTILLLALGQTSASEGNTNSLGSTESVVNETYRFLQTVQTPFVIAEPTFDFTGYQTYKIYVETMNSDDFVHRVYGDAAHNASFSAPSGIYNNNYCLGATSGQAPSADFFYGGYNSHTFDSWVGIGLTSFPNTVGGEVDVTVQESAGLPWSDNFALEFMSSGNYGPVDFSFDDVNTEGGWVLEDLNATNGFTGDDYRAIVMQVTSPATIVWTLNAEIYVHGDPNNVVLISQTFDGTSLGPVLIEGCTDSNACNYYDLATVDNGTCTLPPDFYDCDDVCLNDIDGDGVCDELEIPGCQDNTACNYMASATDENNTCVYSTGCETCSGETDGTGTTVDNDSDDDGVCDADEVVGCQDVAACNYMTAATDAGTCVYVDGVCETCSGETDGTGTTVDNDSDDDSVCDADEIVGCQDASGCN
;
A
#
# COMPACT_ATOMS: atom_id res chain seq x y z
N MET A 1 -19.01 36.64 12.19
CA MET A 1 -18.63 37.86 11.46
C MET A 1 -17.16 37.72 11.12
N LEU A 2 -16.88 37.50 9.83
CA LEU A 2 -15.55 37.20 9.30
C LEU A 2 -14.59 38.40 9.50
N CYS A 3 -13.32 38.11 9.77
CA CYS A 3 -12.25 39.04 9.43
C CYS A 3 -11.11 38.26 8.77
N THR A 4 -11.12 38.29 7.44
CA THR A 4 -10.01 37.90 6.56
C THR A 4 -8.98 39.02 6.54
N ALA A 5 -7.71 38.69 6.73
CA ALA A 5 -6.59 39.58 6.43
C ALA A 5 -5.59 38.84 5.54
N VAL A 6 -5.66 39.13 4.24
CA VAL A 6 -4.55 38.93 3.30
C VAL A 6 -3.98 40.31 3.04
N LYS A 7 -2.66 40.48 3.22
CA LYS A 7 -1.86 41.42 2.41
C LYS A 7 -0.37 41.08 2.45
N THR A 8 0.20 41.26 1.27
CA THR A 8 1.44 40.78 0.69
C THR A 8 2.63 41.72 0.90
N LYS A 9 3.84 41.13 0.72
CA LYS A 9 5.11 41.68 0.16
C LYS A 9 5.66 43.01 0.73
N GLN A 10 6.93 42.99 1.18
CA GLN A 10 8.09 43.45 0.41
C GLN A 10 9.40 43.40 1.22
N ALA A 11 10.46 42.99 0.53
CA ALA A 11 11.85 43.02 0.95
C ALA A 11 12.43 44.45 0.96
N LEU A 12 13.39 44.71 1.85
CA LEU A 12 14.34 45.81 1.69
C LEU A 12 15.75 45.37 2.10
N ARG A 13 16.68 45.41 1.13
CA ARG A 13 18.13 45.39 1.34
C ARG A 13 18.58 46.78 1.79
N SER A 14 19.65 46.87 2.59
CA SER A 14 20.52 48.04 2.62
C SER A 14 21.98 47.67 2.89
N PHE A 15 22.82 48.21 2.01
CA PHE A 15 24.29 48.27 1.97
C PHE A 15 24.85 49.27 3.00
N VAL A 16 26.02 49.00 3.59
CA VAL A 16 27.16 49.96 3.83
C VAL A 16 28.41 49.08 4.09
N CYS A 17 29.42 48.96 3.21
CA CYS A 17 30.53 49.84 2.78
C CYS A 17 31.87 49.62 3.55
N PHE A 18 32.95 49.74 2.77
CA PHE A 18 34.31 49.21 2.86
C PHE A 18 35.24 49.79 3.95
N GLY A 19 36.29 49.03 4.29
CA GLY A 19 37.54 49.53 4.87
C GLY A 19 38.69 48.53 4.75
N THR A 20 39.49 48.65 3.69
CA THR A 20 40.73 47.90 3.42
C THR A 20 41.95 48.61 4.05
N ILE A 21 42.80 47.87 4.78
CA ILE A 21 44.20 48.25 5.06
C ILE A 21 45.10 47.02 4.80
N LEU A 22 46.24 47.29 4.15
CA LEU A 22 47.16 46.36 3.50
C LEU A 22 48.50 46.24 4.26
N LEU A 23 49.18 45.08 4.09
CA LEU A 23 50.61 44.74 4.35
C LEU A 23 50.94 44.40 5.83
N LEU A 24 51.50 43.24 6.20
CA LEU A 24 52.78 42.62 5.76
C LEU A 24 52.89 41.13 6.22
N ALA A 25 53.67 40.32 5.49
CA ALA A 25 53.91 38.89 5.72
C ALA A 25 55.04 38.57 6.72
N LEU A 26 54.95 37.40 7.38
CA LEU A 26 55.96 36.49 7.99
C LEU A 26 55.14 35.60 8.98
N GLY A 27 55.03 34.27 8.89
CA GLY A 27 56.07 33.27 8.99
C GLY A 27 55.80 32.37 10.22
N GLN A 28 55.30 31.15 9.97
CA GLN A 28 55.45 29.91 10.76
C GLN A 28 54.90 29.76 12.21
N THR A 29 54.11 28.68 12.34
CA THR A 29 54.09 27.64 13.40
C THR A 29 53.51 27.89 14.80
N SER A 30 52.65 26.93 15.15
CA SER A 30 52.36 26.33 16.47
C SER A 30 51.39 27.02 17.44
N ALA A 31 50.44 26.18 17.89
CA ALA A 31 49.71 26.16 19.16
C ALA A 31 48.91 27.41 19.60
N SER A 32 47.62 27.20 19.84
CA SER A 32 46.87 28.01 20.81
C SER A 32 45.86 27.13 21.53
N GLU A 33 46.07 27.03 22.85
CA GLU A 33 45.06 26.71 23.84
C GLU A 33 43.88 27.69 23.75
N GLY A 34 42.75 27.25 24.28
CA GLY A 34 41.43 27.78 23.99
C GLY A 34 41.08 29.15 24.56
N ASN A 35 39.95 29.66 24.10
CA ASN A 35 38.98 30.27 25.00
C ASN A 35 37.57 30.12 24.45
N THR A 36 36.70 29.83 25.40
CA THR A 36 35.25 29.67 25.39
C THR A 36 34.47 30.70 24.57
N ASN A 37 33.54 30.18 23.77
CA ASN A 37 32.26 30.84 23.49
C ASN A 37 31.23 29.73 23.32
N SER A 38 30.63 29.32 24.45
CA SER A 38 29.44 28.47 24.44
C SER A 38 28.26 29.37 24.06
N LEU A 39 27.89 29.30 22.78
CA LEU A 39 26.51 29.52 22.38
C LEU A 39 25.85 28.16 22.56
N GLY A 40 25.06 28.03 23.62
CA GLY A 40 24.20 26.88 23.83
C GLY A 40 23.19 26.80 22.70
N SER A 41 23.52 26.05 21.67
CA SER A 41 22.51 25.25 21.00
C SER A 41 22.18 24.11 21.95
N THR A 42 20.93 24.05 22.40
CA THR A 42 20.33 22.78 22.80
C THR A 42 20.52 21.83 21.62
N GLU A 43 21.54 20.99 21.67
CA GLU A 43 21.56 19.78 20.85
C GLU A 43 20.31 19.01 21.28
N SER A 44 19.31 18.98 20.40
CA SER A 44 18.27 17.97 20.47
C SER A 44 19.03 16.65 20.42
N VAL A 45 18.98 15.88 21.49
CA VAL A 45 19.43 14.49 21.44
C VAL A 45 18.43 13.79 20.54
N VAL A 46 18.76 13.71 19.25
CA VAL A 46 17.97 12.91 18.32
C VAL A 46 18.50 11.50 18.48
N ASN A 47 17.67 10.60 18.99
CA ASN A 47 17.99 9.19 18.97
C ASN A 47 17.92 8.72 17.52
N GLU A 48 19.04 8.24 17.00
CA GLU A 48 19.16 7.80 15.59
C GLU A 48 18.75 6.33 15.40
N THR A 49 18.38 5.62 16.46
CA THR A 49 18.04 4.19 16.42
C THR A 49 17.19 3.76 17.61
N TYR A 50 16.46 2.67 17.43
CA TYR A 50 15.88 1.87 18.51
C TYR A 50 16.95 0.99 19.15
N ARG A 51 16.94 0.84 20.48
CA ARG A 51 17.83 -0.08 21.21
C ARG A 51 17.38 -0.28 22.65
N PHE A 52 17.95 -1.28 23.31
CA PHE A 52 17.94 -1.33 24.76
C PHE A 52 19.10 -0.51 25.34
N LEU A 53 18.86 0.08 26.50
CA LEU A 53 19.85 0.73 27.34
C LEU A 53 19.85 0.12 28.72
N GLN A 54 21.02 0.07 29.34
CA GLN A 54 21.16 -0.35 30.73
C GLN A 54 21.87 0.73 31.53
N THR A 55 21.30 1.07 32.69
CA THR A 55 21.98 1.86 33.72
C THR A 55 22.19 1.01 34.96
N VAL A 56 23.28 1.28 35.68
CA VAL A 56 23.64 0.55 36.89
C VAL A 56 23.91 1.54 38.00
N GLN A 57 23.28 1.33 39.15
CA GLN A 57 23.47 2.17 40.33
C GLN A 57 23.66 1.32 41.58
N THR A 58 24.52 1.77 42.49
CA THR A 58 24.64 1.18 43.82
C THR A 58 23.46 1.62 44.69
N PRO A 59 22.69 0.69 45.29
CA PRO A 59 21.58 1.03 46.17
C PRO A 59 22.03 1.92 47.32
N PHE A 60 21.34 3.05 47.51
CA PHE A 60 21.50 3.86 48.70
C PHE A 60 20.31 3.61 49.63
N VAL A 61 20.57 2.86 50.70
CA VAL A 61 19.53 2.45 51.65
C VAL A 61 19.60 3.27 52.92
N ILE A 62 18.48 3.90 53.24
CA ILE A 62 18.28 4.58 54.51
C ILE A 62 17.90 3.50 55.51
N ALA A 63 18.84 3.15 56.38
CA ALA A 63 18.66 2.51 57.69
C ALA A 63 17.96 1.13 57.80
N GLU A 64 17.97 0.23 56.80
CA GLU A 64 17.46 -1.14 57.02
C GLU A 64 18.37 -1.97 57.96
N PRO A 65 17.88 -2.45 59.12
CA PRO A 65 18.69 -3.29 60.01
C PRO A 65 18.73 -4.77 59.58
N THR A 66 17.93 -5.18 58.57
CA THR A 66 17.61 -6.59 58.29
C THR A 66 18.22 -7.17 57.01
N PHE A 67 18.68 -6.34 56.08
CA PHE A 67 19.29 -6.80 54.83
C PHE A 67 20.55 -5.99 54.50
N ASP A 68 21.63 -6.68 54.14
CA ASP A 68 22.91 -6.06 53.77
C ASP A 68 23.01 -5.93 52.26
N PHE A 69 22.96 -4.69 51.76
CA PHE A 69 23.10 -4.36 50.34
C PHE A 69 24.57 -4.24 49.90
N THR A 70 25.54 -4.56 50.76
CA THR A 70 26.96 -4.52 50.40
C THR A 70 27.22 -5.43 49.19
N GLY A 71 27.67 -4.82 48.09
CA GLY A 71 27.95 -5.53 46.83
C GLY A 71 26.76 -5.64 45.87
N TYR A 72 25.55 -5.22 46.26
CA TYR A 72 24.40 -5.17 45.38
C TYR A 72 24.49 -4.00 44.38
N GLN A 73 23.97 -4.24 43.18
CA GLN A 73 23.77 -3.25 42.13
C GLN A 73 22.34 -3.34 41.63
N THR A 74 21.72 -2.19 41.38
CA THR A 74 20.42 -2.08 40.71
C THR A 74 20.64 -1.75 39.24
N TYR A 75 20.23 -2.67 38.39
CA TYR A 75 20.20 -2.55 36.94
C TYR A 75 18.81 -2.05 36.54
N LYS A 76 18.76 -0.99 35.74
CA LYS A 76 17.53 -0.54 35.07
C LYS A 76 17.73 -0.67 33.58
N ILE A 77 16.81 -1.39 32.95
CA ILE A 77 16.81 -1.63 31.51
C ILE A 77 15.69 -0.79 30.90
N TYR A 78 16.04 -0.08 29.84
CA TYR A 78 15.14 0.80 29.10
C TYR A 78 15.08 0.38 27.64
N VAL A 79 13.94 0.57 27.01
CA VAL A 79 13.83 0.66 25.56
C VAL A 79 13.97 2.14 25.19
N GLU A 80 14.96 2.46 24.37
CA GLU A 80 15.14 3.79 23.81
C GLU A 80 14.57 3.83 22.39
N THR A 81 13.74 4.84 22.12
CA THR A 81 13.01 5.04 20.87
C THR A 81 13.50 6.28 20.13
N MET A 82 13.03 6.44 18.90
CA MET A 82 13.37 7.58 18.05
C MET A 82 12.40 8.74 18.20
N ASN A 83 11.13 8.44 18.50
CA ASN A 83 10.10 9.46 18.72
C ASN A 83 9.54 9.36 20.14
N SER A 84 9.17 10.52 20.70
CA SER A 84 8.60 10.64 22.04
C SER A 84 7.19 10.03 22.14
N ASP A 85 6.51 9.87 21.01
CA ASP A 85 5.19 9.25 20.88
C ASP A 85 5.27 7.81 20.36
N ASP A 86 6.46 7.22 20.28
CA ASP A 86 6.59 5.76 20.09
C ASP A 86 6.08 5.04 21.35
N PHE A 87 5.34 3.96 21.15
CA PHE A 87 4.68 3.17 22.18
C PHE A 87 5.35 1.81 22.32
N VAL A 88 5.91 1.51 23.49
CA VAL A 88 6.47 0.18 23.77
C VAL A 88 5.32 -0.74 24.17
N HIS A 89 5.01 -1.70 23.32
CA HIS A 89 3.82 -2.55 23.50
C HIS A 89 4.11 -3.77 24.38
N ARG A 90 5.24 -4.45 24.15
CA ARG A 90 5.62 -5.65 24.90
C ARG A 90 7.12 -5.87 24.90
N VAL A 91 7.58 -6.61 25.90
CA VAL A 91 8.86 -7.31 25.90
C VAL A 91 8.55 -8.80 25.87
N TYR A 92 9.09 -9.51 24.89
CA TYR A 92 8.63 -10.85 24.57
C TYR A 92 9.76 -11.82 24.23
N GLY A 93 9.44 -13.11 24.28
CA GLY A 93 10.24 -14.21 23.76
C GLY A 93 9.34 -15.27 23.13
N ASP A 94 9.83 -15.86 22.05
CA ASP A 94 9.17 -16.96 21.35
C ASP A 94 10.22 -17.87 20.66
N ALA A 95 9.76 -18.89 19.94
CA ALA A 95 10.63 -19.86 19.30
C ALA A 95 11.52 -19.28 18.19
N ALA A 96 11.13 -18.17 17.56
CA ALA A 96 11.92 -17.45 16.56
C ALA A 96 12.80 -16.37 17.23
N HIS A 97 12.30 -15.73 18.29
CA HIS A 97 12.95 -14.66 19.03
C HIS A 97 13.23 -15.10 20.47
N ASN A 98 14.33 -15.83 20.67
CA ASN A 98 14.70 -16.27 22.01
C ASN A 98 15.03 -15.08 22.91
N ALA A 99 14.35 -14.98 24.06
CA ALA A 99 14.70 -14.06 25.13
C ALA A 99 15.03 -14.84 26.40
N SER A 100 16.01 -14.37 27.17
CA SER A 100 16.44 -15.00 28.41
C SER A 100 16.99 -14.00 29.40
N PHE A 101 16.97 -14.40 30.67
CA PHE A 101 17.50 -13.61 31.78
C PHE A 101 18.24 -14.50 32.77
N SER A 102 19.40 -14.03 33.23
CA SER A 102 20.20 -14.73 34.24
C SER A 102 20.77 -13.76 35.28
N ALA A 103 20.53 -14.08 36.55
CA ALA A 103 21.15 -13.49 37.73
C ALA A 103 21.75 -14.61 38.60
N PRO A 104 23.05 -14.94 38.43
CA PRO A 104 23.66 -16.12 39.04
C PRO A 104 23.67 -16.14 40.57
N SER A 105 23.55 -14.98 41.22
CA SER A 105 23.46 -14.85 42.69
C SER A 105 22.06 -14.46 43.17
N GLY A 106 21.06 -14.59 42.30
CA GLY A 106 19.68 -14.24 42.57
C GLY A 106 19.40 -12.74 42.46
N ILE A 107 18.16 -12.42 42.78
CA ILE A 107 17.62 -11.06 42.73
C ILE A 107 17.05 -10.68 44.09
N TYR A 108 17.11 -9.39 44.40
CA TYR A 108 16.50 -8.85 45.60
C TYR A 108 15.03 -8.57 45.32
N ASN A 109 14.17 -9.20 46.11
CA ASN A 109 12.76 -8.84 46.20
C ASN A 109 12.40 -8.39 47.63
N ASN A 110 11.59 -7.36 47.73
CA ASN A 110 11.16 -6.78 48.98
C ASN A 110 9.86 -7.42 49.48
N ASN A 111 9.78 -7.75 50.78
CA ASN A 111 8.60 -8.41 51.38
C ASN A 111 7.30 -7.58 51.37
N TYR A 112 7.36 -6.30 51.02
CA TYR A 112 6.19 -5.43 50.85
C TYR A 112 5.72 -5.32 49.40
N CYS A 113 6.52 -5.79 48.43
CA CYS A 113 6.14 -5.87 47.03
C CYS A 113 5.60 -7.27 46.73
N LEU A 114 4.49 -7.35 45.98
CA LEU A 114 3.84 -8.61 45.67
C LEU A 114 3.86 -8.86 44.17
N GLY A 115 4.53 -9.92 43.74
CA GLY A 115 4.53 -10.33 42.33
C GLY A 115 5.65 -9.71 41.50
N ALA A 116 5.58 -9.92 40.18
CA ALA A 116 6.66 -9.62 39.26
C ALA A 116 6.60 -8.22 38.64
N THR A 117 5.48 -7.50 38.75
CA THR A 117 5.24 -6.27 37.98
C THR A 117 5.46 -5.01 38.80
N SER A 118 5.91 -3.95 38.12
CA SER A 118 6.08 -2.62 38.69
C SER A 118 4.79 -2.04 39.28
N GLY A 119 3.62 -2.40 38.75
CA GLY A 119 2.34 -1.92 39.26
C GLY A 119 1.95 -2.49 40.62
N GLN A 120 2.75 -3.40 41.19
CA GLN A 120 2.63 -3.85 42.58
C GLN A 120 3.70 -3.25 43.51
N ALA A 121 4.64 -2.47 42.97
CA ALA A 121 5.67 -1.80 43.75
C ALA A 121 5.14 -0.48 44.34
N PRO A 122 5.35 -0.21 45.65
CA PRO A 122 5.02 1.08 46.23
C PRO A 122 5.77 2.25 45.59
N SER A 123 5.14 3.43 45.56
CA SER A 123 5.80 4.63 45.07
C SER A 123 7.04 4.98 45.88
N ALA A 124 7.97 5.74 45.29
CA ALA A 124 9.20 6.15 45.98
C ALA A 124 8.93 6.94 47.28
N ASP A 125 7.80 7.67 47.35
CA ASP A 125 7.37 8.45 48.52
C ASP A 125 6.79 7.59 49.64
N PHE A 126 6.51 6.31 49.38
CA PHE A 126 6.00 5.38 50.37
C PHE A 126 7.09 5.00 51.38
N PHE A 127 7.17 5.73 52.48
CA PHE A 127 8.04 5.39 53.61
C PHE A 127 7.30 4.54 54.64
N TYR A 128 7.52 3.23 54.62
CA TYR A 128 7.07 2.33 55.68
C TYR A 128 8.23 1.99 56.62
N GLY A 129 8.12 2.34 57.90
CA GLY A 129 9.17 2.03 58.89
C GLY A 129 10.43 2.91 58.82
N GLY A 130 10.49 3.90 57.93
CA GLY A 130 11.64 4.82 57.82
C GLY A 130 12.72 4.39 56.82
N TYR A 131 12.44 3.41 55.97
CA TYR A 131 13.39 2.82 55.01
C TYR A 131 12.86 2.93 53.57
N ASN A 132 13.77 2.88 52.60
CA ASN A 132 13.48 3.01 51.16
C ASN A 132 13.82 1.75 50.34
N SER A 133 13.93 0.60 51.01
CA SER A 133 14.37 -0.66 50.39
C SER A 133 13.47 -1.16 49.27
N HIS A 134 12.17 -0.84 49.30
CA HIS A 134 11.21 -1.18 48.24
C HIS A 134 11.55 -0.53 46.89
N THR A 135 12.26 0.60 46.89
CA THR A 135 12.68 1.27 45.65
C THR A 135 13.73 0.49 44.85
N PHE A 136 14.35 -0.51 45.49
CA PHE A 136 15.34 -1.40 44.88
C PHE A 136 14.78 -2.80 44.61
N ASP A 137 13.47 -3.00 44.77
CA ASP A 137 12.80 -4.25 44.41
C ASP A 137 13.03 -4.60 42.93
N SER A 138 13.04 -5.90 42.62
CA SER A 138 13.21 -6.38 41.25
C SER A 138 11.84 -6.66 40.63
N TRP A 139 11.60 -6.14 39.43
CA TRP A 139 10.32 -6.23 38.73
C TRP A 139 10.47 -6.01 37.23
N VAL A 140 9.43 -6.36 36.48
CA VAL A 140 9.24 -6.02 35.07
C VAL A 140 8.09 -5.01 34.91
N GLY A 141 8.07 -4.26 33.82
CA GLY A 141 7.05 -3.25 33.56
C GLY A 141 7.22 -2.63 32.19
N ILE A 142 6.42 -1.61 31.87
CA ILE A 142 6.61 -0.75 30.70
C ILE A 142 6.29 0.68 31.11
N GLY A 143 7.30 1.55 31.09
CA GLY A 143 7.22 2.97 31.45
C GLY A 143 6.69 3.27 32.84
N LEU A 144 6.59 2.25 33.70
CA LEU A 144 6.02 2.32 35.03
C LEU A 144 7.06 1.89 36.06
N THR A 145 7.15 2.59 37.19
CA THR A 145 8.12 2.30 38.27
C THR A 145 7.46 2.00 39.62
N SER A 146 6.13 2.06 39.70
CA SER A 146 5.33 1.85 40.90
C SER A 146 3.86 1.65 40.53
N PHE A 147 2.96 1.51 41.52
CA PHE A 147 1.50 1.49 41.29
C PHE A 147 1.03 2.50 40.23
N PRO A 148 0.21 2.08 39.25
CA PRO A 148 -0.22 2.94 38.16
C PRO A 148 -1.12 4.07 38.65
N ASN A 149 -0.85 5.28 38.16
CA ASN A 149 -1.75 6.42 38.30
C ASN A 149 -2.91 6.31 37.30
N THR A 150 -3.96 5.61 37.72
CA THR A 150 -5.18 5.43 36.91
C THR A 150 -5.86 6.72 36.46
N VAL A 151 -5.69 7.84 37.19
CA VAL A 151 -6.21 9.16 36.78
C VAL A 151 -5.36 9.76 35.66
N GLY A 152 -4.07 9.45 35.64
CA GLY A 152 -3.13 9.82 34.60
C GLY A 152 -3.18 8.91 33.37
N GLY A 153 -4.05 7.90 33.34
CA GLY A 153 -4.16 6.93 32.25
C GLY A 153 -3.06 5.85 32.25
N GLU A 154 -2.36 5.67 33.37
CA GLU A 154 -1.35 4.62 33.49
C GLU A 154 -1.99 3.26 33.79
N VAL A 155 -1.42 2.19 33.25
CA VAL A 155 -1.89 0.81 33.40
C VAL A 155 -0.70 -0.11 33.67
N ASP A 156 -0.88 -1.14 34.50
CA ASP A 156 0.16 -2.16 34.73
C ASP A 156 0.20 -3.17 33.56
N VAL A 157 1.33 -3.84 33.40
CA VAL A 157 1.50 -4.85 32.36
C VAL A 157 0.84 -6.17 32.75
N THR A 158 0.40 -6.92 31.74
CA THR A 158 -0.02 -8.31 31.90
C THR A 158 1.16 -9.24 31.63
N VAL A 159 1.45 -10.14 32.56
CA VAL A 159 2.43 -11.22 32.39
C VAL A 159 1.87 -12.28 31.44
N GLN A 160 2.68 -12.66 30.45
CA GLN A 160 2.42 -13.76 29.53
C GLN A 160 3.38 -14.92 29.84
N GLU A 161 2.81 -16.05 30.27
CA GLU A 161 3.54 -17.27 30.63
C GLU A 161 2.60 -18.48 30.57
N SER A 162 3.12 -19.69 30.36
CA SER A 162 2.35 -20.92 30.58
C SER A 162 2.56 -21.50 31.98
N ALA A 163 1.61 -22.33 32.40
CA ALA A 163 1.71 -23.10 33.64
C ALA A 163 2.92 -24.06 33.69
N GLY A 164 3.56 -24.36 32.55
CA GLY A 164 4.75 -25.21 32.48
C GLY A 164 6.06 -24.46 32.77
N LEU A 165 6.07 -23.14 32.57
CA LEU A 165 7.23 -22.26 32.73
C LEU A 165 6.80 -20.91 33.34
N PRO A 166 6.36 -20.88 34.61
CA PRO A 166 5.95 -19.63 35.28
C PRO A 166 7.19 -18.80 35.65
N TRP A 167 7.77 -18.12 34.68
CA TRP A 167 8.99 -17.35 34.89
C TRP A 167 8.78 -16.21 35.91
N SER A 168 7.56 -15.70 36.04
CA SER A 168 7.23 -14.59 36.95
C SER A 168 7.38 -14.97 38.43
N ASP A 169 7.29 -16.26 38.76
CA ASP A 169 7.51 -16.77 40.13
C ASP A 169 8.93 -16.46 40.64
N ASN A 170 9.91 -16.25 39.75
CA ASN A 170 11.28 -15.86 40.14
C ASN A 170 11.34 -14.49 40.82
N PHE A 171 10.34 -13.63 40.60
CA PHE A 171 10.23 -12.30 41.22
C PHE A 171 9.36 -12.32 42.49
N ALA A 172 8.68 -13.43 42.77
CA ALA A 172 7.91 -13.59 43.99
C ALA A 172 8.80 -14.11 45.14
N LEU A 173 8.54 -13.63 46.36
CA LEU A 173 9.21 -14.15 47.55
C LEU A 173 8.57 -15.47 48.01
N GLU A 174 9.38 -16.52 48.14
CA GLU A 174 8.94 -17.80 48.70
C GLU A 174 8.72 -17.75 50.22
N PHE A 175 9.29 -16.76 50.92
CA PHE A 175 9.24 -16.62 52.37
C PHE A 175 9.03 -15.16 52.82
N MET A 176 8.59 -14.96 54.05
CA MET A 176 8.38 -13.62 54.66
C MET A 176 9.66 -12.83 54.97
N SER A 177 10.79 -13.17 54.33
CA SER A 177 12.08 -12.48 54.45
C SER A 177 12.51 -11.96 53.09
N SER A 178 12.89 -10.69 53.01
CA SER A 178 13.36 -10.08 51.77
C SER A 178 14.58 -10.82 51.19
N GLY A 179 14.63 -10.86 49.85
CA GLY A 179 15.66 -11.53 49.04
C GLY A 179 15.20 -12.87 48.47
N ASN A 180 15.34 -13.05 47.16
CA ASN A 180 15.29 -14.37 46.53
C ASN A 180 16.73 -14.93 46.48
N TYR A 181 17.01 -15.91 47.33
CA TYR A 181 18.37 -16.44 47.54
C TYR A 181 18.58 -17.69 46.69
N GLY A 182 19.19 -17.51 45.52
CA GLY A 182 19.54 -18.60 44.61
C GLY A 182 19.69 -18.09 43.18
N PRO A 183 20.39 -18.81 42.30
CA PRO A 183 20.48 -18.42 40.89
C PRO A 183 19.07 -18.29 40.28
N VAL A 184 18.81 -17.16 39.65
CA VAL A 184 17.61 -16.95 38.82
C VAL A 184 18.05 -17.08 37.38
N ASP A 185 17.46 -18.02 36.65
CA ASP A 185 17.76 -18.27 35.24
C ASP A 185 16.47 -18.75 34.57
N PHE A 186 15.99 -17.98 33.61
CA PHE A 186 14.76 -18.30 32.89
C PHE A 186 14.84 -17.86 31.43
N SER A 187 14.10 -18.59 30.61
CA SER A 187 13.81 -18.24 29.23
C SER A 187 12.37 -17.76 29.15
N PHE A 188 12.13 -16.78 28.28
CA PHE A 188 10.79 -16.36 27.89
C PHE A 188 10.27 -17.14 26.68
N ASP A 189 11.09 -18.00 26.07
CA ASP A 189 10.67 -18.88 24.98
C ASP A 189 9.70 -19.95 25.51
N ASP A 190 8.41 -19.74 25.27
CA ASP A 190 7.36 -20.70 25.56
C ASP A 190 6.67 -21.13 24.26
N VAL A 191 6.73 -22.44 23.99
CA VAL A 191 6.22 -23.06 22.77
C VAL A 191 4.70 -22.98 22.61
N ASN A 192 3.94 -22.61 23.66
CA ASN A 192 2.47 -22.56 23.62
C ASN A 192 1.89 -21.15 23.80
N THR A 193 2.67 -20.21 24.32
CA THR A 193 2.28 -18.80 24.55
C THR A 193 3.52 -17.94 24.31
N GLU A 194 3.40 -16.81 23.62
CA GLU A 194 4.49 -15.82 23.60
C GLU A 194 4.80 -15.45 25.06
N GLY A 195 6.03 -15.68 25.53
CA GLY A 195 6.39 -15.41 26.92
C GLY A 195 6.89 -13.98 27.09
N GLY A 196 6.74 -13.40 28.28
CA GLY A 196 7.14 -12.03 28.58
C GLY A 196 6.01 -11.22 29.18
N TRP A 197 5.91 -9.93 28.87
CA TRP A 197 4.84 -9.07 29.39
C TRP A 197 4.41 -8.03 28.35
N VAL A 198 3.12 -7.71 28.40
CA VAL A 198 2.44 -6.85 27.41
C VAL A 198 1.64 -5.77 28.10
N LEU A 199 1.55 -4.60 27.48
CA LEU A 199 0.64 -3.54 27.85
C LEU A 199 -0.61 -3.63 26.96
N GLU A 200 -1.66 -4.28 27.46
CA GLU A 200 -2.87 -4.58 26.66
C GLU A 200 -3.68 -3.32 26.27
N ASP A 201 -3.62 -2.27 27.10
CA ASP A 201 -4.26 -1.00 26.78
C ASP A 201 -3.33 -0.14 25.93
N LEU A 202 -3.60 -0.07 24.63
CA LEU A 202 -2.82 0.72 23.67
C LEU A 202 -2.93 2.24 23.90
N ASN A 203 -3.78 2.70 24.82
CA ASN A 203 -3.87 4.11 25.21
C ASN A 203 -3.21 4.40 26.57
N ALA A 204 -2.58 3.38 27.19
CA ALA A 204 -1.89 3.55 28.46
C ALA A 204 -0.77 4.58 28.32
N THR A 205 -0.82 5.64 29.13
CA THR A 205 0.09 6.78 28.99
C THR A 205 1.54 6.40 29.28
N ASN A 206 1.77 5.40 30.12
CA ASN A 206 3.09 4.82 30.41
C ASN A 206 3.64 3.92 29.30
N GLY A 207 2.86 3.56 28.27
CA GLY A 207 3.40 2.88 27.10
C GLY A 207 4.21 3.81 26.19
N PHE A 208 3.87 5.10 26.19
CA PHE A 208 4.58 6.13 25.42
C PHE A 208 5.88 6.54 26.10
N THR A 209 6.93 6.67 25.30
CA THR A 209 8.29 6.95 25.77
C THR A 209 8.54 8.39 26.23
N GLY A 210 7.70 9.34 25.84
CA GLY A 210 7.76 10.73 26.31
C GLY A 210 9.01 11.50 25.87
N ASP A 211 9.21 12.68 26.48
CA ASP A 211 10.27 13.63 26.09
C ASP A 211 11.70 13.10 26.31
N ASP A 212 11.88 12.04 27.10
CA ASP A 212 13.16 11.37 27.32
C ASP A 212 13.40 10.17 26.39
N TYR A 213 12.44 9.89 25.49
CA TYR A 213 12.52 8.85 24.45
C TYR A 213 12.85 7.46 25.02
N ARG A 214 12.43 7.19 26.27
CA ARG A 214 12.78 5.97 26.99
C ARG A 214 11.61 5.45 27.81
N ALA A 215 11.29 4.17 27.63
CA ALA A 215 10.44 3.45 28.57
C ALA A 215 11.30 2.49 29.40
N ILE A 216 11.21 2.57 30.72
CA ILE A 216 11.79 1.53 31.58
C ILE A 216 11.01 0.23 31.40
N VAL A 217 11.70 -0.88 31.24
CA VAL A 217 11.06 -2.18 31.02
C VAL A 217 11.38 -3.22 32.10
N MET A 218 12.48 -3.03 32.82
CA MET A 218 12.89 -3.95 33.88
C MET A 218 13.78 -3.23 34.89
N GLN A 219 13.59 -3.55 36.17
CA GLN A 219 14.52 -3.23 37.23
C GLN A 219 14.93 -4.52 37.94
N VAL A 220 16.23 -4.74 38.12
CA VAL A 220 16.74 -5.90 38.88
C VAL A 220 17.82 -5.44 39.83
N THR A 221 17.76 -5.89 41.08
CA THR A 221 18.80 -5.65 42.06
C THR A 221 19.49 -6.96 42.41
N SER A 222 20.79 -7.10 42.11
CA SER A 222 21.56 -8.34 42.28
C SER A 222 22.98 -8.05 42.77
N PRO A 223 23.61 -8.95 43.56
CA PRO A 223 25.01 -8.81 43.95
C PRO A 223 26.00 -9.32 42.90
N ALA A 224 25.50 -10.03 41.88
CA ALA A 224 26.27 -10.43 40.72
C ALA A 224 25.88 -9.61 39.48
N THR A 225 26.70 -9.71 38.44
CA THR A 225 26.34 -9.15 37.15
C THR A 225 25.27 -9.99 36.48
N ILE A 226 24.23 -9.33 36.00
CA ILE A 226 23.14 -9.96 35.23
C ILE A 226 23.55 -10.15 33.78
N VAL A 227 22.91 -11.10 33.12
CA VAL A 227 23.00 -11.35 31.68
C VAL A 227 21.58 -11.42 31.14
N TRP A 228 21.32 -10.83 29.99
CA TRP A 228 19.99 -10.90 29.39
C TRP A 228 20.05 -10.80 27.87
N THR A 229 19.08 -11.43 27.22
CA THR A 229 18.68 -11.20 25.84
C THR A 229 17.21 -10.86 25.87
N LEU A 230 16.83 -9.68 25.38
CA LEU A 230 15.44 -9.22 25.40
C LEU A 230 15.02 -8.83 23.98
N ASN A 231 13.74 -9.05 23.68
CA ASN A 231 13.10 -8.55 22.48
C ASN A 231 11.99 -7.58 22.86
N ALA A 232 11.81 -6.51 22.11
CA ALA A 232 10.73 -5.55 22.31
C ALA A 232 9.99 -5.28 21.01
N GLU A 233 8.68 -5.10 21.15
CA GLU A 233 7.79 -4.65 20.09
C GLU A 233 7.36 -3.21 20.36
N ILE A 234 7.57 -2.36 19.37
CA ILE A 234 7.38 -0.91 19.47
C ILE A 234 6.45 -0.49 18.34
N TYR A 235 5.39 0.25 18.67
CA TYR A 235 4.51 0.87 17.70
C TYR A 235 4.97 2.29 17.44
N VAL A 236 5.38 2.56 16.21
CA VAL A 236 5.90 3.87 15.78
C VAL A 236 4.75 4.87 15.81
N HIS A 237 4.93 5.98 16.52
CA HIS A 237 3.86 6.95 16.81
C HIS A 237 2.58 6.31 17.40
N GLY A 238 2.70 5.16 18.07
CA GLY A 238 1.58 4.43 18.65
C GLY A 238 0.67 3.71 17.63
N ASP A 239 1.07 3.59 16.35
CA ASP A 239 0.29 2.86 15.34
C ASP A 239 0.61 1.35 15.37
N PRO A 240 -0.35 0.47 15.72
CA PRO A 240 -0.12 -0.97 15.74
C PRO A 240 0.12 -1.59 14.35
N ASN A 241 -0.08 -0.85 13.26
CA ASN A 241 0.26 -1.31 11.91
C ASN A 241 1.70 -0.94 11.50
N ASN A 242 2.37 -0.06 12.27
CA ASN A 242 3.74 0.34 12.04
C ASN A 242 4.61 -0.13 13.21
N VAL A 243 5.09 -1.36 13.09
CA VAL A 243 5.74 -2.10 14.18
C VAL A 243 7.24 -2.20 13.94
N VAL A 244 8.03 -1.91 14.96
CA VAL A 244 9.47 -2.18 15.02
C VAL A 244 9.73 -3.26 16.05
N LEU A 245 10.38 -4.33 15.63
CA LEU A 245 10.86 -5.40 16.51
C LEU A 245 12.36 -5.23 16.70
N ILE A 246 12.80 -5.21 17.95
CA ILE A 246 14.21 -5.14 18.31
C ILE A 246 14.62 -6.30 19.21
N SER A 247 15.85 -6.79 19.04
CA SER A 247 16.50 -7.74 19.94
C SER A 247 17.88 -7.23 20.33
N GLN A 248 18.24 -7.35 21.60
CA GLN A 248 19.59 -7.03 22.05
C GLN A 248 20.01 -7.91 23.23
N THR A 249 21.31 -8.16 23.32
CA THR A 249 21.91 -8.94 24.40
C THR A 249 22.88 -8.09 25.21
N PHE A 250 22.83 -8.23 26.53
CA PHE A 250 23.89 -7.82 27.44
C PHE A 250 24.61 -9.07 27.96
N ASP A 251 25.90 -9.22 27.63
CA ASP A 251 26.68 -10.43 27.93
C ASP A 251 27.28 -10.46 29.36
N GLY A 252 26.88 -9.50 30.21
CA GLY A 252 27.46 -9.28 31.53
C GLY A 252 28.64 -8.31 31.54
N THR A 253 29.09 -7.83 30.38
CA THR A 253 30.17 -6.84 30.27
C THR A 253 29.81 -5.67 29.38
N SER A 254 29.12 -5.91 28.26
CA SER A 254 28.74 -4.89 27.29
C SER A 254 27.44 -5.23 26.59
N LEU A 255 26.78 -4.20 26.05
CA LEU A 255 25.64 -4.36 25.16
C LEU A 255 26.16 -4.78 23.78
N GLY A 256 25.62 -5.87 23.25
CA GLY A 256 25.83 -6.31 21.87
C GLY A 256 25.17 -5.37 20.85
N PRO A 257 25.35 -5.65 19.55
CA PRO A 257 24.62 -4.90 18.52
C PRO A 257 23.10 -5.09 18.70
N VAL A 258 22.33 -4.05 18.43
CA VAL A 258 20.88 -4.18 18.31
C VAL A 258 20.57 -4.86 16.98
N LEU A 259 19.67 -5.83 17.03
CA LEU A 259 19.06 -6.42 15.86
C LEU A 259 17.70 -5.78 15.68
N ILE A 260 17.51 -5.06 14.58
CA ILE A 260 16.23 -4.48 14.17
C ILE A 260 15.72 -5.30 12.99
N GLU A 261 14.49 -5.77 13.09
CA GLU A 261 13.85 -6.55 12.04
C GLU A 261 13.09 -5.65 11.06
N GLY A 262 13.15 -6.01 9.78
CA GLY A 262 12.43 -5.33 8.71
C GLY A 262 12.96 -5.78 7.35
N CYS A 263 12.46 -5.17 6.28
CA CYS A 263 13.00 -5.44 4.96
C CYS A 263 14.37 -4.77 4.79
N THR A 264 15.38 -5.54 4.39
CA THR A 264 16.75 -5.04 4.16
C THR A 264 17.10 -4.81 2.69
N ASP A 265 16.21 -5.18 1.75
CA ASP A 265 16.41 -4.95 0.32
C ASP A 265 16.05 -3.51 -0.05
N SER A 266 17.03 -2.73 -0.50
CA SER A 266 16.85 -1.34 -0.90
C SER A 266 15.96 -1.14 -2.12
N ASN A 267 15.62 -2.21 -2.86
CA ASN A 267 14.71 -2.16 -4.01
C ASN A 267 13.27 -2.54 -3.63
N ALA A 268 13.00 -2.92 -2.39
CA ALA A 268 11.66 -3.23 -1.92
C ALA A 268 10.88 -1.98 -1.51
N CYS A 269 9.57 -2.03 -1.70
CA CYS A 269 8.65 -0.93 -1.41
C CYS A 269 8.46 -0.67 0.09
N ASN A 270 8.77 -1.67 0.90
CA ASN A 270 8.78 -1.58 2.36
C ASN A 270 10.21 -1.66 2.94
N TYR A 271 11.23 -1.26 2.16
CA TYR A 271 12.60 -1.16 2.65
C TYR A 271 12.66 -0.33 3.93
N TYR A 272 13.32 -0.87 4.96
CA TYR A 272 13.55 -0.18 6.21
C TYR A 272 15.05 0.01 6.44
N ASP A 273 15.51 1.25 6.42
CA ASP A 273 16.93 1.61 6.46
C ASP A 273 17.62 1.28 7.80
N LEU A 274 16.85 1.19 8.88
CA LEU A 274 17.34 0.75 10.19
C LEU A 274 17.33 -0.78 10.35
N ALA A 275 16.70 -1.53 9.46
CA ALA A 275 16.67 -2.99 9.55
C ALA A 275 18.08 -3.57 9.39
N THR A 276 18.49 -4.39 10.36
CA THR A 276 19.76 -5.14 10.34
C THR A 276 19.56 -6.62 10.07
N VAL A 277 18.32 -7.09 10.18
CA VAL A 277 17.91 -8.48 9.98
C VAL A 277 16.70 -8.49 9.07
N ASP A 278 16.80 -9.23 7.96
CA ASP A 278 15.67 -9.45 7.07
C ASP A 278 14.66 -10.39 7.71
N ASN A 279 13.42 -9.92 7.86
CA ASN A 279 12.31 -10.71 8.38
C ASN A 279 11.51 -11.41 7.26
N GLY A 280 11.95 -11.31 6.01
CA GLY A 280 11.30 -11.95 4.86
C GLY A 280 10.00 -11.28 4.43
N THR A 281 9.72 -10.07 4.91
CA THR A 281 8.51 -9.29 4.54
C THR A 281 8.73 -8.35 3.35
N CYS A 282 9.93 -8.33 2.75
CA CYS A 282 10.25 -7.50 1.60
C CYS A 282 9.25 -7.68 0.45
N THR A 283 8.61 -6.60 0.05
CA THR A 283 7.67 -6.54 -1.07
C THR A 283 8.33 -5.77 -2.19
N LEU A 284 8.70 -6.47 -3.26
CA LEU A 284 9.23 -5.85 -4.48
C LEU A 284 8.07 -5.28 -5.30
N PRO A 285 8.30 -4.20 -6.06
CA PRO A 285 7.30 -3.71 -7.01
C PRO A 285 7.05 -4.76 -8.11
N PRO A 286 5.87 -4.75 -8.75
CA PRO A 286 5.62 -5.57 -9.93
C PRO A 286 6.63 -5.29 -11.04
N ASP A 287 6.86 -6.27 -11.92
CA ASP A 287 7.71 -6.07 -13.10
C ASP A 287 7.23 -4.86 -13.92
N PHE A 288 8.16 -3.98 -14.31
CA PHE A 288 7.93 -2.74 -15.06
C PHE A 288 7.26 -1.58 -14.30
N TYR A 289 6.85 -1.79 -13.04
CA TYR A 289 6.29 -0.75 -12.18
C TYR A 289 7.29 -0.36 -11.08
N ASP A 290 7.10 0.83 -10.52
CA ASP A 290 7.71 1.22 -9.26
C ASP A 290 6.79 0.90 -8.06
N CYS A 291 7.20 1.34 -6.87
CA CYS A 291 6.49 1.06 -5.63
C CYS A 291 5.22 1.88 -5.41
N ASP A 292 5.00 2.91 -6.22
CA ASP A 292 3.79 3.72 -6.23
C ASP A 292 2.82 3.23 -7.34
N ASP A 293 3.04 2.02 -7.86
CA ASP A 293 2.35 1.43 -9.02
C ASP A 293 2.42 2.32 -10.28
N VAL A 294 3.48 3.13 -10.39
CA VAL A 294 3.72 3.96 -11.58
C VAL A 294 4.56 3.16 -12.56
N CYS A 295 4.13 3.15 -13.81
CA CYS A 295 4.90 2.53 -14.86
C CYS A 295 6.26 3.21 -15.08
N LEU A 296 7.33 2.42 -15.20
CA LEU A 296 8.69 2.92 -15.43
C LEU A 296 8.88 3.46 -16.86
N ASN A 297 8.23 2.85 -17.86
CA ASN A 297 8.26 3.23 -19.27
C ASN A 297 6.82 3.26 -19.82
N ASP A 298 6.28 4.45 -19.95
CA ASP A 298 4.91 4.71 -20.46
C ASP A 298 4.99 5.91 -21.42
N ILE A 299 5.12 5.63 -22.72
CA ILE A 299 5.35 6.66 -23.74
C ILE A 299 4.08 7.49 -24.00
N ASP A 300 2.91 6.87 -23.96
CA ASP A 300 1.65 7.49 -24.35
C ASP A 300 0.81 8.01 -23.15
N GLY A 301 1.15 7.58 -21.94
CA GLY A 301 0.63 8.07 -20.67
C GLY A 301 -0.70 7.44 -20.27
N ASP A 302 -1.04 6.25 -20.79
CA ASP A 302 -2.30 5.56 -20.49
C ASP A 302 -2.26 4.73 -19.19
N GLY A 303 -1.07 4.57 -18.60
CA GLY A 303 -0.82 3.83 -17.35
C GLY A 303 -0.49 2.34 -17.53
N VAL A 304 -0.44 1.84 -18.77
CA VAL A 304 0.10 0.52 -19.13
C VAL A 304 1.55 0.71 -19.57
N CYS A 305 2.44 -0.17 -19.11
CA CYS A 305 3.84 -0.06 -19.53
C CYS A 305 4.06 -0.51 -20.97
N ASP A 306 4.95 0.18 -21.68
CA ASP A 306 5.33 -0.11 -23.07
C ASP A 306 5.65 -1.61 -23.27
N GLU A 307 6.32 -2.26 -22.29
CA GLU A 307 6.66 -3.69 -22.37
C GLU A 307 5.47 -4.63 -22.22
N LEU A 308 4.36 -4.15 -21.67
CA LEU A 308 3.10 -4.85 -21.43
C LEU A 308 2.00 -4.45 -22.41
N GLU A 309 2.26 -3.47 -23.28
CA GLU A 309 1.26 -2.96 -24.20
C GLU A 309 0.85 -3.97 -25.28
N ILE A 310 -0.42 -3.91 -25.68
CA ILE A 310 -0.97 -4.69 -26.78
C ILE A 310 -1.26 -3.73 -27.95
N PRO A 311 -0.51 -3.82 -29.06
CA PRO A 311 -0.72 -2.95 -30.22
C PRO A 311 -2.03 -3.30 -30.95
N GLY A 312 -2.85 -2.30 -31.24
CA GLY A 312 -4.10 -2.46 -31.98
C GLY A 312 -4.84 -1.14 -32.20
N CYS A 313 -6.02 -1.21 -32.81
CA CYS A 313 -6.90 -0.06 -32.94
C CYS A 313 -7.72 0.12 -31.65
N GLN A 314 -7.59 1.26 -30.99
CA GLN A 314 -8.32 1.62 -29.77
C GLN A 314 -9.62 2.39 -30.04
N ASP A 315 -9.85 2.83 -31.27
CA ASP A 315 -11.07 3.54 -31.64
C ASP A 315 -12.27 2.58 -31.75
N ASN A 316 -13.22 2.71 -30.82
CA ASN A 316 -14.43 1.88 -30.78
C ASN A 316 -15.38 2.07 -31.98
N THR A 317 -15.13 3.06 -32.83
CA THR A 317 -15.88 3.29 -34.07
C THR A 317 -15.26 2.61 -35.29
N ALA A 318 -14.05 2.05 -35.15
CA ALA A 318 -13.40 1.27 -36.20
C ALA A 318 -13.95 -0.16 -36.28
N CYS A 319 -14.01 -0.71 -37.48
CA CYS A 319 -14.42 -2.08 -37.74
C CYS A 319 -13.44 -3.12 -37.19
N ASN A 320 -12.16 -2.78 -37.05
CA ASN A 320 -11.14 -3.63 -36.43
C ASN A 320 -10.76 -3.15 -35.02
N TYR A 321 -11.69 -2.51 -34.29
CA TYR A 321 -11.50 -2.19 -32.88
C TYR A 321 -11.06 -3.43 -32.10
N MET A 322 -10.02 -3.26 -31.27
CA MET A 322 -9.52 -4.30 -30.38
C MET A 322 -9.67 -3.83 -28.94
N ALA A 323 -10.63 -4.41 -28.20
CA ALA A 323 -10.94 -4.00 -26.83
C ALA A 323 -9.78 -4.24 -25.83
N SER A 324 -8.80 -5.08 -26.20
CA SER A 324 -7.60 -5.34 -25.41
C SER A 324 -6.40 -4.50 -25.82
N ALA A 325 -6.50 -3.66 -26.86
CA ALA A 325 -5.39 -2.83 -27.30
C ALA A 325 -5.13 -1.73 -26.26
N THR A 326 -3.86 -1.54 -25.93
CA THR A 326 -3.35 -0.47 -25.05
C THR A 326 -2.29 0.37 -25.75
N ASP A 327 -1.89 0.01 -26.99
CA ASP A 327 -1.01 0.83 -27.84
C ASP A 327 -1.70 1.07 -29.20
N GLU A 328 -1.99 2.33 -29.53
CA GLU A 328 -2.62 2.72 -30.79
C GLU A 328 -1.63 2.63 -31.96
N ASN A 329 -1.78 1.57 -32.75
CA ASN A 329 -0.84 1.27 -33.83
C ASN A 329 -1.21 1.93 -35.18
N ASN A 330 -2.22 2.81 -35.21
CA ASN A 330 -2.72 3.49 -36.41
C ASN A 330 -3.21 2.53 -37.51
N THR A 331 -3.73 1.36 -37.14
CA THR A 331 -4.30 0.39 -38.10
C THR A 331 -5.82 0.40 -38.17
N CYS A 332 -6.49 1.36 -37.53
CA CYS A 332 -7.95 1.48 -37.54
C CYS A 332 -8.55 1.54 -38.96
N VAL A 333 -9.54 0.68 -39.21
CA VAL A 333 -10.32 0.57 -40.44
C VAL A 333 -11.73 1.03 -40.15
N TYR A 334 -12.27 1.95 -40.96
CA TYR A 334 -13.59 2.52 -40.77
C TYR A 334 -14.49 2.16 -41.95
N SER A 335 -15.76 1.84 -41.68
CA SER A 335 -16.77 1.68 -42.73
C SER A 335 -17.13 3.04 -43.33
N THR A 336 -17.28 3.08 -44.65
CA THR A 336 -17.68 4.27 -45.41
C THR A 336 -18.81 3.93 -46.40
N GLY A 337 -19.66 4.90 -46.72
CA GLY A 337 -20.76 4.68 -47.68
C GLY A 337 -21.74 3.61 -47.21
N CYS A 338 -21.92 2.57 -48.02
CA CYS A 338 -22.78 1.41 -47.75
C CYS A 338 -22.11 0.32 -46.89
N GLU A 339 -20.81 0.45 -46.63
CA GLU A 339 -20.09 -0.54 -45.84
C GLU A 339 -20.64 -0.63 -44.41
N THR A 340 -20.59 -1.83 -43.85
CA THR A 340 -20.85 -2.08 -42.43
C THR A 340 -19.68 -2.82 -41.79
N CYS A 341 -19.53 -2.74 -40.47
CA CYS A 341 -18.51 -3.53 -39.79
C CYS A 341 -18.99 -4.97 -39.56
N SER A 342 -18.09 -5.94 -39.66
CA SER A 342 -18.38 -7.36 -39.40
C SER A 342 -18.80 -7.64 -37.94
N GLY A 343 -18.49 -6.72 -37.02
CA GLY A 343 -18.97 -6.74 -35.63
C GLY A 343 -18.00 -7.35 -34.61
N GLU A 344 -16.80 -7.76 -35.03
CA GLU A 344 -15.78 -8.28 -34.13
C GLU A 344 -15.12 -7.15 -33.32
N THR A 345 -14.65 -7.48 -32.12
CA THR A 345 -14.01 -6.52 -31.18
C THR A 345 -12.65 -7.00 -30.68
N ASP A 346 -12.10 -8.01 -31.35
CA ASP A 346 -10.81 -8.64 -31.07
C ASP A 346 -9.71 -8.18 -32.06
N GLY A 347 -9.98 -7.11 -32.82
CA GLY A 347 -9.10 -6.61 -33.86
C GLY A 347 -9.18 -7.35 -35.20
N THR A 348 -9.97 -8.42 -35.32
CA THR A 348 -10.12 -9.16 -36.59
C THR A 348 -11.25 -8.63 -37.48
N GLY A 349 -12.00 -7.65 -36.99
CA GLY A 349 -13.15 -7.14 -37.71
C GLY A 349 -12.77 -6.44 -39.01
N THR A 350 -13.69 -6.50 -39.98
CA THR A 350 -13.47 -6.05 -41.36
C THR A 350 -14.68 -5.25 -41.83
N THR A 351 -14.52 -4.52 -42.94
CA THR A 351 -15.66 -3.93 -43.65
C THR A 351 -16.37 -5.02 -44.46
N VAL A 352 -17.70 -4.98 -44.42
CA VAL A 352 -18.61 -5.76 -45.24
C VAL A 352 -19.17 -4.81 -46.27
N ASP A 353 -18.87 -5.10 -47.53
CA ASP A 353 -19.42 -4.41 -48.68
C ASP A 353 -20.91 -4.74 -48.85
N ASN A 354 -21.73 -3.71 -48.99
CA ASN A 354 -23.17 -3.82 -49.21
C ASN A 354 -23.62 -2.93 -50.39
N ASP A 355 -22.76 -2.80 -51.41
CA ASP A 355 -23.02 -2.16 -52.70
C ASP A 355 -22.45 -3.07 -53.80
N SER A 356 -23.16 -4.16 -54.09
CA SER A 356 -22.64 -5.30 -54.87
C SER A 356 -22.31 -4.95 -56.33
N ASP A 357 -22.92 -3.89 -56.89
CA ASP A 357 -22.71 -3.45 -58.26
C ASP A 357 -22.00 -2.09 -58.39
N ASP A 358 -21.55 -1.52 -57.26
CA ASP A 358 -20.82 -0.26 -57.13
C ASP A 358 -21.56 0.95 -57.75
N ASP A 359 -22.90 0.94 -57.77
CA ASP A 359 -23.71 2.02 -58.36
C ASP A 359 -23.98 3.20 -57.39
N GLY A 360 -23.64 3.01 -56.10
CA GLY A 360 -23.80 3.98 -55.03
C GLY A 360 -25.14 3.92 -54.30
N VAL A 361 -26.00 2.95 -54.60
CA VAL A 361 -27.20 2.58 -53.85
C VAL A 361 -26.91 1.29 -53.09
N CYS A 362 -27.10 1.30 -51.77
CA CYS A 362 -26.80 0.11 -50.98
C CYS A 362 -27.79 -1.02 -51.31
N ASP A 363 -27.32 -2.28 -51.28
CA ASP A 363 -28.11 -3.49 -51.57
C ASP A 363 -29.48 -3.52 -50.84
N ALA A 364 -29.55 -2.96 -49.63
CA ALA A 364 -30.79 -2.91 -48.84
C ALA A 364 -31.82 -1.88 -49.33
N ASP A 365 -31.35 -0.84 -50.01
CA ASP A 365 -32.14 0.25 -50.60
C ASP A 365 -32.42 0.01 -52.09
N GLU A 366 -31.92 -1.10 -52.65
CA GLU A 366 -32.12 -1.44 -54.04
C GLU A 366 -33.56 -1.78 -54.38
N VAL A 367 -33.99 -1.27 -55.53
CA VAL A 367 -35.27 -1.60 -56.14
C VAL A 367 -35.01 -2.42 -57.40
N VAL A 368 -35.26 -3.72 -57.33
CA VAL A 368 -35.12 -4.62 -58.48
C VAL A 368 -36.21 -4.35 -59.51
N GLY A 369 -35.83 -4.03 -60.74
CA GLY A 369 -36.79 -3.81 -61.81
C GLY A 369 -36.13 -3.65 -63.18
N CYS A 370 -36.91 -3.74 -64.25
CA CYS A 370 -36.35 -3.51 -65.58
C CYS A 370 -35.93 -2.04 -65.72
N GLN A 371 -34.64 -1.80 -65.93
CA GLN A 371 -34.07 -0.47 -66.13
C GLN A 371 -34.07 -0.02 -67.60
N ASP A 372 -34.47 -0.89 -68.53
CA ASP A 372 -34.57 -0.55 -69.95
C ASP A 372 -35.90 0.16 -70.24
N VAL A 373 -35.82 1.44 -70.62
CA VAL A 373 -36.97 2.27 -71.02
C VAL A 373 -37.77 1.72 -72.21
N ALA A 374 -37.19 0.80 -72.99
CA ALA A 374 -37.85 0.15 -74.12
C ALA A 374 -38.69 -1.08 -73.72
N ALA A 375 -38.59 -1.56 -72.47
CA ALA A 375 -39.37 -2.70 -72.01
C ALA A 375 -40.78 -2.32 -71.56
N CYS A 376 -41.75 -3.22 -71.73
CA CYS A 376 -43.12 -3.00 -71.29
C CYS A 376 -43.27 -2.91 -69.77
N ASN A 377 -42.38 -3.55 -69.01
CA ASN A 377 -42.34 -3.50 -67.55
C ASN A 377 -41.21 -2.60 -67.02
N TYR A 378 -40.81 -1.57 -67.78
CA TYR A 378 -39.83 -0.58 -67.33
C TYR A 378 -40.25 0.04 -65.98
N MET A 379 -39.30 0.14 -65.06
CA MET A 379 -39.52 0.72 -63.74
C MET A 379 -38.58 1.90 -63.54
N THR A 380 -39.14 3.12 -63.49
CA THR A 380 -38.36 4.35 -63.31
C THR A 380 -37.61 4.45 -61.97
N ALA A 381 -38.08 3.71 -60.96
CA ALA A 381 -37.47 3.66 -59.64
C ALA A 381 -36.48 2.50 -59.47
N ALA A 382 -36.25 1.68 -60.50
CA ALA A 382 -35.33 0.56 -60.38
C ALA A 382 -33.90 1.04 -60.25
N THR A 383 -33.21 0.53 -59.24
CA THR A 383 -31.78 0.75 -59.00
C THR A 383 -30.99 -0.55 -59.20
N ASP A 384 -31.64 -1.73 -59.17
CA ASP A 384 -31.04 -3.02 -59.53
C ASP A 384 -31.71 -3.63 -60.78
N ALA A 385 -30.93 -4.33 -61.60
CA ALA A 385 -31.32 -4.86 -62.89
C ALA A 385 -32.23 -6.09 -62.77
N GLY A 386 -33.53 -5.87 -62.95
CA GLY A 386 -34.55 -6.90 -63.04
C GLY A 386 -34.78 -7.46 -64.45
N THR A 387 -35.66 -8.46 -64.54
CA THR A 387 -36.07 -9.04 -65.83
C THR A 387 -36.91 -8.04 -66.63
N CYS A 388 -36.55 -7.84 -67.90
CA CYS A 388 -37.27 -6.99 -68.84
C CYS A 388 -38.17 -7.81 -69.79
N VAL A 389 -39.40 -7.36 -69.97
CA VAL A 389 -40.39 -7.94 -70.88
C VAL A 389 -40.53 -7.04 -72.11
N TYR A 390 -40.42 -7.65 -73.28
CA TYR A 390 -40.52 -6.96 -74.56
C TYR A 390 -41.67 -7.54 -75.38
N VAL A 391 -42.26 -6.70 -76.25
CA VAL A 391 -43.14 -7.18 -77.32
C VAL A 391 -42.33 -7.98 -78.34
N ASP A 392 -42.90 -9.03 -78.91
CA ASP A 392 -42.21 -9.82 -79.95
C ASP A 392 -42.47 -9.28 -81.37
N GLY A 393 -43.42 -8.35 -81.50
CA GLY A 393 -43.70 -7.60 -82.72
C GLY A 393 -44.84 -8.20 -83.55
N VAL A 394 -45.58 -9.18 -83.01
CA VAL A 394 -46.78 -9.77 -83.59
C VAL A 394 -48.01 -9.18 -82.88
N CYS A 395 -48.37 -7.95 -83.27
CA CYS A 395 -49.59 -7.28 -82.80
C CYS A 395 -49.67 -6.96 -81.30
N GLU A 396 -48.58 -7.09 -80.53
CA GLU A 396 -48.58 -6.67 -79.13
C GLU A 396 -48.26 -5.18 -78.96
N THR A 397 -48.82 -4.63 -77.89
CA THR A 397 -48.45 -3.30 -77.38
C THR A 397 -48.11 -3.39 -75.91
N CYS A 398 -47.28 -2.47 -75.40
CA CYS A 398 -47.10 -2.36 -73.96
C CYS A 398 -48.33 -1.70 -73.32
N SER A 399 -48.73 -2.15 -72.13
CA SER A 399 -49.83 -1.55 -71.37
C SER A 399 -49.59 -0.08 -71.00
N GLY A 400 -48.32 0.37 -71.00
CA GLY A 400 -47.92 1.77 -70.83
C GLY A 400 -47.54 2.18 -69.40
N GLU A 401 -47.58 1.25 -68.45
CA GLU A 401 -47.16 1.48 -67.07
C GLU A 401 -45.63 1.61 -66.95
N THR A 402 -45.16 2.47 -66.05
CA THR A 402 -43.71 2.73 -65.81
C THR A 402 -43.29 2.49 -64.36
N ASP A 403 -44.15 1.79 -63.62
CA ASP A 403 -43.98 1.38 -62.23
C ASP A 403 -43.55 -0.10 -62.12
N GLY A 404 -43.14 -0.71 -63.24
CA GLY A 404 -42.76 -2.12 -63.31
C GLY A 404 -43.92 -3.11 -63.45
N THR A 405 -45.17 -2.66 -63.40
CA THR A 405 -46.35 -3.56 -63.55
C THR A 405 -46.77 -3.77 -65.00
N GLY A 406 -46.14 -3.08 -65.94
CA GLY A 406 -46.55 -3.12 -67.33
C GLY A 406 -46.38 -4.50 -67.96
N THR A 407 -47.33 -4.86 -68.81
CA THR A 407 -47.39 -6.18 -69.47
C THR A 407 -47.48 -6.00 -70.98
N THR A 408 -47.20 -7.07 -71.71
CA THR A 408 -47.62 -7.17 -73.10
C THR A 408 -49.15 -7.27 -73.14
N VAL A 409 -49.76 -6.49 -74.01
CA VAL A 409 -51.17 -6.58 -74.37
C VAL A 409 -51.20 -7.19 -75.76
N ASP A 410 -51.72 -8.41 -75.81
CA ASP A 410 -52.00 -9.11 -77.05
C ASP A 410 -53.22 -8.46 -77.72
N ASN A 411 -53.03 -7.99 -78.96
CA ASN A 411 -54.11 -7.44 -79.77
C ASN A 411 -54.34 -8.29 -81.02
N ASP A 412 -54.18 -9.61 -80.91
CA ASP A 412 -54.53 -10.61 -81.92
C ASP A 412 -55.39 -11.71 -81.25
N SER A 413 -56.69 -11.43 -81.09
CA SER A 413 -57.58 -12.24 -80.25
C SER A 413 -57.79 -13.67 -80.76
N ASP A 414 -57.55 -13.95 -82.04
CA ASP A 414 -57.71 -15.27 -82.66
C ASP A 414 -56.40 -15.91 -83.16
N ASP A 415 -55.26 -15.32 -82.79
CA ASP A 415 -53.88 -15.76 -83.10
C ASP A 415 -53.63 -15.97 -84.61
N ASP A 416 -54.27 -15.16 -85.48
CA ASP A 416 -54.18 -15.31 -86.93
C ASP A 416 -53.07 -14.47 -87.60
N SER A 417 -52.31 -13.72 -86.77
CA SER A 417 -51.24 -12.79 -87.13
C SER A 417 -51.72 -11.48 -87.78
N VAL A 418 -53.01 -11.16 -87.70
CA VAL A 418 -53.58 -9.84 -88.05
C VAL A 418 -54.12 -9.18 -86.80
N CYS A 419 -53.74 -7.93 -86.56
CA CYS A 419 -54.13 -7.25 -85.33
C CYS A 419 -55.65 -6.96 -85.33
N ASP A 420 -56.30 -7.05 -84.17
CA ASP A 420 -57.72 -6.78 -83.92
C ASP A 420 -58.19 -5.43 -84.52
N ALA A 421 -57.31 -4.42 -84.57
CA ALA A 421 -57.61 -3.11 -85.13
C ALA A 421 -57.64 -3.08 -86.68
N ASP A 422 -56.96 -4.03 -87.32
CA ASP A 422 -56.89 -4.21 -88.77
C ASP A 422 -57.85 -5.31 -89.25
N GLU A 423 -58.55 -5.99 -88.33
CA GLU A 423 -59.61 -6.92 -88.65
C GLU A 423 -60.85 -6.21 -89.24
N ILE A 424 -61.35 -6.78 -90.34
CA ILE A 424 -62.61 -6.35 -90.95
C ILE A 424 -63.70 -7.31 -90.48
N VAL A 425 -64.68 -6.83 -89.72
CA VAL A 425 -65.82 -7.64 -89.25
C VAL A 425 -66.61 -8.19 -90.44
N GLY A 426 -66.40 -9.47 -90.74
CA GLY A 426 -67.07 -10.24 -91.79
C GLY A 426 -66.32 -11.53 -92.12
N CYS A 427 -67.02 -12.59 -92.51
CA CYS A 427 -66.38 -13.87 -92.85
C CYS A 427 -65.32 -13.70 -93.96
N GLN A 428 -64.08 -14.12 -93.69
CA GLN A 428 -63.02 -14.24 -94.70
C GLN A 428 -63.18 -15.49 -95.60
N ASP A 429 -64.20 -16.33 -95.36
CA ASP A 429 -64.56 -17.41 -96.26
C ASP A 429 -65.43 -16.88 -97.41
N ALA A 430 -64.91 -16.97 -98.63
CA ALA A 430 -65.63 -16.65 -99.87
C ALA A 430 -66.89 -17.52 -100.12
N SER A 431 -67.21 -18.45 -99.21
CA SER A 431 -68.37 -19.35 -99.26
C SER A 431 -69.49 -19.06 -98.24
N GLY A 432 -69.30 -18.14 -97.30
CA GLY A 432 -70.26 -17.88 -96.21
C GLY A 432 -71.28 -16.79 -96.55
N CYS A 433 -72.58 -17.10 -96.41
CA CYS A 433 -73.66 -16.09 -96.41
C CYS A 433 -74.03 -15.72 -94.95
N ASN A 434 -74.18 -14.43 -94.66
CA ASN A 434 -74.63 -13.90 -93.35
C ASN A 434 -75.89 -14.57 -92.80
#